data_AF-A0A800C6W7-F1
#
_entry.id   AF-A0A800C6W7-F1
#
_cell.length_a   1.000
_cell.length_b   1.000
_cell.length_c   1.000
_cell.angle_alpha   90.00
_cell.angle_beta   90.00
_cell.angle_gamma   90.00
#
_symmetry.space_group_name_H-M   'P 1'
#
loop_
_entity.id
_entity.type
_entity.pdbx_description
1 polymer ?
#
loop_
_entity_poly.entity_id
_entity_poly.type
_entity_poly.pdbx_seq_one_letter_code
_entity_poly.pdbx_strand_id
1 'polypeptide(L)' 'MVVQAALKAVPGVFEASVSFEKSLATVKAEKGKVKAEQLIKALKDAGYQAILLQD' A
#
# COMPACT_ATOMS: atom_id res chain seq x y z
N MET A 1 -8.59 1.62 -10.19
CA MET A 1 -8.26 2.21 -8.87
C MET A 1 -6.74 2.28 -8.74
N VAL A 2 -6.16 3.49 -8.82
CA VAL A 2 -4.71 3.70 -8.93
C VAL A 2 -3.95 3.24 -7.66
N VAL A 3 -4.45 3.59 -6.47
CA VAL A 3 -3.87 3.21 -5.17
C VAL A 3 -3.75 1.70 -5.02
N GLN A 4 -4.82 0.95 -5.31
CA GLN A 4 -4.80 -0.51 -5.22
C GLN A 4 -3.80 -1.14 -6.21
N ALA A 5 -3.73 -0.61 -7.43
CA ALA A 5 -2.80 -1.10 -8.45
C ALA A 5 -1.35 -0.82 -8.05
N ALA A 6 -1.04 0.38 -7.54
CA ALA A 6 0.28 0.74 -7.05
C ALA A 6 0.74 -0.17 -5.90
N LEU A 7 -0.15 -0.48 -4.96
CA LEU A 7 0.15 -1.40 -3.86
C LEU A 7 0.40 -2.83 -4.36
N LYS A 8 -0.42 -3.34 -5.29
CA LYS A 8 -0.22 -4.66 -5.90
C LYS A 8 1.03 -4.77 -6.76
N ALA A 9 1.55 -3.65 -7.28
CA ALA A 9 2.79 -3.62 -8.05
C ALA A 9 4.04 -3.83 -7.18
N VAL A 10 3.93 -3.70 -5.85
CA VAL A 10 5.05 -3.93 -4.95
C VAL A 10 5.31 -5.45 -4.83
N PRO A 11 6.53 -5.93 -5.19
CA PRO A 11 6.86 -7.34 -5.09
C PRO A 11 6.69 -7.88 -3.66
N GLY A 12 5.96 -8.99 -3.52
CA GLY A 12 5.65 -9.59 -2.21
C GLY A 12 4.32 -9.14 -1.61
N VAL A 13 3.56 -8.26 -2.28
CA VAL A 13 2.15 -7.99 -1.97
C VAL A 13 1.27 -9.04 -2.64
N PHE A 14 0.39 -9.68 -1.86
CA PHE A 14 -0.57 -10.66 -2.39
C PHE A 14 -1.98 -10.10 -2.43
N GLU A 15 -2.32 -9.23 -1.48
CA GLU A 15 -3.64 -8.64 -1.38
C GLU A 15 -3.52 -7.16 -1.02
N ALA A 16 -4.31 -6.33 -1.68
CA ALA A 16 -4.46 -4.92 -1.35
C ALA A 16 -5.94 -4.56 -1.51
N SER A 17 -6.53 -4.05 -0.44
CA SER A 17 -7.91 -3.59 -0.38
C SER A 17 -7.92 -2.14 0.08
N VAL A 18 -8.65 -1.29 -0.65
CA VAL A 18 -8.70 0.16 -0.40
C VAL A 18 -10.13 0.55 -0.06
N SER A 19 -10.30 1.24 1.08
CA SER A 19 -11.55 1.82 1.53
C SER A 19 -11.50 3.33 1.36
N PHE A 20 -12.14 3.84 0.32
CA PHE A 20 -12.21 5.29 0.04
C PHE A 20 -13.02 6.05 1.09
N GLU A 21 -14.09 5.44 1.61
CA GLU A 21 -14.91 6.03 2.68
C GLU A 21 -14.10 6.35 3.94
N LYS A 22 -13.12 5.50 4.25
CA LYS A 22 -12.25 5.65 5.41
C LYS A 22 -10.89 6.26 5.08
N SER A 23 -10.58 6.46 3.80
CA SER A 23 -9.23 6.78 3.31
C SER A 23 -8.16 5.82 3.84
N LEU A 24 -8.51 4.53 3.96
CA LEU A 24 -7.63 3.48 4.48
C LEU A 24 -7.31 2.45 3.41
N ALA A 25 -6.09 1.90 3.47
CA ALA A 25 -5.68 0.78 2.63
C ALA A 25 -5.10 -0.32 3.50
N THR A 26 -5.62 -1.55 3.34
CA THR A 26 -5.13 -2.75 4.00
C THR A 26 -4.35 -3.57 2.99
N VAL A 27 -3.11 -3.89 3.31
CA VAL A 27 -2.21 -4.65 2.45
C VAL A 27 -1.76 -5.90 3.18
N LYS A 28 -1.92 -7.06 2.53
CA LYS A 28 -1.29 -8.31 2.97
C LYS A 28 -0.07 -8.57 2.10
N ALA A 29 1.07 -8.70 2.75
CA ALA A 29 2.35 -8.90 2.10
C ALA A 29 3.24 -9.87 2.89
N GLU A 30 4.27 -10.38 2.24
CA GLU A 30 5.22 -11.33 2.83
C GLU A 30 6.00 -10.65 3.94
N LYS A 31 5.84 -11.16 5.17
CA LYS A 31 6.51 -10.63 6.35
C LYS A 31 8.03 -10.65 6.13
N GLY A 32 8.65 -9.49 6.20
CA GLY A 32 10.10 -9.32 6.02
C GLY A 32 10.56 -9.09 4.56
N LYS A 33 9.71 -9.31 3.55
CA LYS A 33 10.01 -8.94 2.15
C LYS A 33 9.52 -7.55 1.78
N VAL A 34 8.38 -7.13 2.34
CA VAL A 34 7.78 -5.83 2.05
C VAL A 34 7.93 -4.93 3.27
N LYS A 35 8.57 -3.78 3.07
CA LYS A 35 8.63 -2.70 4.06
C LYS A 35 7.53 -1.68 3.80
N ALA A 36 7.03 -1.07 4.89
CA ALA A 36 6.08 0.04 4.82
C ALA A 36 6.57 1.18 3.90
N GLU A 37 7.86 1.49 3.95
CA GLU A 37 8.50 2.49 3.10
C GLU A 37 8.34 2.21 1.60
N GLN A 38 8.37 0.93 1.19
CA GLN A 38 8.18 0.54 -0.21
C GLN A 38 6.73 0.77 -0.66
N LEU A 39 5.76 0.47 0.20
CA LEU A 39 4.35 0.73 -0.07
C LEU A 39 4.08 2.24 -0.18
N ILE A 40 4.62 3.04 0.74
CA ILE A 40 4.51 4.50 0.72
C ILE A 40 5.16 5.06 -0.56
N LYS A 41 6.34 4.56 -0.95
CA LYS A 41 7.02 4.98 -2.18
C LYS A 41 6.20 4.66 -3.43
N ALA A 42 5.58 3.48 -3.51
CA ALA A 42 4.72 3.11 -4.63
C ALA A 42 3.50 4.04 -4.76
N LEU A 43 2.90 4.41 -3.62
CA LEU A 43 1.81 5.38 -3.60
C LEU A 43 2.29 6.79 -4.01
N LYS A 44 3.48 7.20 -3.56
CA LYS A 44 4.07 8.49 -3.92
C LYS A 44 4.36 8.60 -5.41
N ASP A 45 4.86 7.53 -6.02
CA ASP A 45 5.08 7.43 -7.47
C ASP A 45 3.77 7.58 -8.25
N ALA A 46 2.68 7.06 -7.69
CA ALA A 46 1.33 7.24 -8.21
C ALA A 46 0.70 8.60 -7.88
N GLY A 47 1.41 9.52 -7.20
CA GLY A 47 0.93 10.86 -6.84
C GLY A 47 0.14 10.94 -5.53
N TYR A 48 0.18 9.90 -4.70
CA TYR A 48 -0.53 9.82 -3.42
C TYR A 48 0.43 9.82 -2.24
N GLN A 49 0.02 10.45 -1.14
CA GLN A 49 0.77 10.43 0.11
C GLN A 49 0.05 9.54 1.11
N ALA A 50 0.80 8.63 1.74
CA ALA A 50 0.27 7.73 2.75
C ALA A 50 1.23 7.65 3.93
N ILE A 51 0.65 7.44 5.10
CA ILE A 51 1.38 7.16 6.33
C ILE A 51 1.01 5.77 6.80
N LEU A 52 1.98 5.10 7.43
CA LEU A 52 1.68 3.85 8.09
C LEU A 52 0.93 4.17 9.39
N LEU A 53 -0.28 3.61 9.52
CA LEU A 53 -0.99 3.61 10.78
C LEU A 53 -0.55 2.37 11.55
N GLN A 54 0.35 2.56 12.51
CA GLN A 54 0.61 1.59 13.57
C GLN A 54 -0.03 2.14 14.84
N ASP A 55 -0.97 1.40 15.42
CA ASP A 55 -1.28 1.48 16.85
C ASP A 55 -0.14 0.81 17.65
#